data_AF-A0A1H0YIG1-F1
#
_entry.id   AF-A0A1H0YIG1-F1
#
_cell.length_a   1.000
_cell.length_b   1.000
_cell.length_c   1.000
_cell.angle_alpha   90.00
_cell.angle_beta   90.00
_cell.angle_gamma   90.00
#
_symmetry.space_group_name_H-M   'P 1'
#
loop_
_entity.id
_entity.type
_entity.pdbx_description
1 polymer ?
#
loop_
_entity_poly.entity_id
_entity_poly.type
_entity_poly.pdbx_seq_one_letter_code
_entity_poly.pdbx_strand_id
1 'polypeptide(L)'
;MLKYVNTGIVFQEIPDEVTLAINISNCPCRCPGCHSYYLWEDIGLPLDTEAIDAFVDKYGTDITCISFMGGDADPKAVDQLALYIREVHPEFKVAWYSGKTVISSAINKRDFDYIKIGPFIKHLGPLKDPKTNQRLYKIKEDGEMEDMTSWFWKK
;
A
#
# COMPACT_ATOMS: atom_id res chain seq x y z
N MET A 1 1.66 -14.26 -9.77
CA MET A 1 0.28 -14.02 -9.29
C MET A 1 0.38 -13.59 -7.84
N LEU A 2 -0.18 -12.43 -7.52
CA LEU A 2 -0.18 -11.92 -6.15
C LEU A 2 -1.07 -12.80 -5.27
N LYS A 3 -0.72 -12.89 -3.99
CA LYS A 3 -1.57 -13.51 -2.98
C LYS A 3 -1.69 -12.60 -1.77
N TYR A 4 -2.86 -12.56 -1.17
CA TYR A 4 -3.10 -11.85 0.09
C TYR A 4 -3.35 -12.86 1.21
N VAL A 5 -2.86 -12.52 2.41
CA VAL A 5 -2.98 -13.37 3.60
C VAL A 5 -4.20 -12.98 4.42
N ASN A 6 -4.42 -11.67 4.57
CA ASN A 6 -5.57 -11.12 5.28
C ASN A 6 -5.80 -9.67 4.83
N THR A 7 -6.92 -9.10 5.29
CA THR A 7 -7.24 -7.69 5.15
C THR A 7 -7.58 -7.09 6.51
N GLY A 8 -7.49 -5.76 6.63
CA GLY A 8 -7.92 -5.04 7.84
C GLY A 8 -8.28 -3.59 7.54
N ILE A 9 -9.30 -3.07 8.24
CA ILE A 9 -9.64 -1.64 8.18
C ILE A 9 -8.70 -0.90 9.13
N VAL A 10 -7.98 0.09 8.61
CA VAL A 10 -6.99 0.89 9.32
C VAL A 10 -7.21 2.38 9.07
N PHE A 11 -6.88 3.19 10.07
CA PHE A 11 -7.08 4.65 10.06
C PHE A 11 -5.75 5.43 10.09
N GLN A 12 -4.61 4.73 10.14
CA GLN A 12 -3.30 5.33 10.36
C GLN A 12 -2.36 5.22 9.15
N GLU A 13 -2.78 4.55 8.07
CA GLU A 13 -1.92 4.37 6.89
C GLU A 13 -1.98 5.58 5.96
N ILE A 14 -3.18 6.05 5.64
CA ILE A 14 -3.42 7.24 4.80
C ILE A 14 -4.17 8.28 5.62
N PRO A 15 -3.69 9.54 5.72
CA PRO A 15 -4.40 10.60 6.44
C PRO A 15 -5.80 10.84 5.88
N ASP A 16 -6.76 11.03 6.78
CA ASP A 16 -8.18 11.32 6.48
C ASP A 16 -8.96 10.22 5.72
N GLU A 17 -8.39 9.02 5.59
CA GLU A 17 -9.02 7.89 4.87
C GLU A 17 -9.35 6.71 5.80
N VAL A 18 -10.49 6.05 5.56
CA VAL A 18 -10.78 4.73 6.12
C VAL A 18 -10.25 3.69 5.14
N THR A 19 -9.11 3.10 5.47
CA THR A 19 -8.34 2.30 4.50
C THR A 19 -8.54 0.81 4.71
N LEU A 20 -8.90 0.08 3.66
CA LEU A 20 -8.72 -1.37 3.60
C LEU A 20 -7.26 -1.70 3.28
N ALA A 21 -6.51 -2.14 4.27
CA ALA A 21 -5.16 -2.66 4.09
C ALA A 21 -5.20 -4.12 3.66
N ILE A 22 -4.68 -4.43 2.46
CA ILE A 22 -4.57 -5.79 1.91
C ILE A 22 -3.13 -6.27 2.10
N ASN A 23 -2.93 -7.25 2.99
CA ASN A 23 -1.59 -7.76 3.30
C ASN A 23 -1.14 -8.83 2.31
N ILE A 24 -0.24 -8.44 1.41
CA ILE A 24 0.26 -9.26 0.30
C ILE A 24 1.48 -10.06 0.76
N SER A 25 1.50 -11.35 0.42
CA SER A 25 2.56 -12.29 0.79
C SER A 25 3.79 -12.20 -0.14
N ASN A 26 4.73 -13.12 0.05
CA ASN A 26 5.95 -13.25 -0.75
C ASN A 26 6.84 -11.99 -0.73
N CYS A 27 6.98 -11.33 0.43
CA CYS A 27 7.80 -10.13 0.55
C CYS A 27 9.31 -10.47 0.45
N PRO A 28 10.03 -9.95 -0.57
CA PRO A 28 11.45 -10.24 -0.77
C PRO A 28 12.36 -9.38 0.12
N CYS A 29 11.85 -8.30 0.73
CA CYS A 29 12.64 -7.38 1.52
C CYS A 29 13.19 -8.01 2.81
N ARG A 30 12.44 -8.94 3.41
CA ARG A 30 12.80 -9.72 4.61
C ARG A 30 13.49 -8.89 5.72
N CYS A 31 12.97 -7.69 5.98
CA CYS A 31 13.62 -6.72 6.86
C CYS A 31 13.82 -7.28 8.28
N PRO A 32 15.02 -7.17 8.88
CA PRO A 32 15.28 -7.68 10.22
C PRO A 32 14.33 -7.11 11.27
N GLY A 33 13.64 -8.00 12.01
CA GLY A 33 12.69 -7.62 13.05
C GLY A 33 11.34 -7.09 12.54
N CYS A 34 11.02 -7.28 11.25
CA CYS A 34 9.73 -6.89 10.69
C CYS A 34 8.56 -7.52 11.46
N HIS A 35 7.55 -6.72 11.80
CA HIS A 35 6.35 -7.20 12.48
C HIS A 35 5.48 -8.10 11.58
N SER A 36 5.61 -7.94 10.26
CA SER A 36 4.88 -8.72 9.24
C SER A 36 5.74 -9.81 8.62
N TYR A 37 6.63 -10.45 9.40
CA TYR A 37 7.49 -11.53 8.91
C TYR A 37 6.71 -12.73 8.34
N TYR A 38 5.46 -12.91 8.77
CA TYR A 38 4.56 -13.93 8.23
C TYR A 38 4.23 -13.71 6.73
N LEU A 39 4.46 -12.52 6.19
CA LEU A 39 4.29 -12.21 4.76
C LEU A 39 5.52 -12.56 3.90
N TRP A 40 6.59 -13.11 4.47
CA TRP A 40 7.82 -13.46 3.71
C TRP A 40 7.68 -14.69 2.83
N GLU A 41 6.74 -15.56 3.14
CA GLU A 41 6.48 -16.78 2.39
C GLU A 41 5.37 -16.54 1.37
N ASP A 42 5.34 -17.35 0.30
CA ASP A 42 4.34 -17.25 -0.76
C ASP A 42 3.05 -18.02 -0.41
N ILE A 43 2.21 -17.41 0.42
CA ILE A 43 1.01 -18.02 1.02
C ILE A 43 -0.23 -17.15 0.83
N GLY A 44 -1.41 -17.72 1.12
CA GLY A 44 -2.68 -16.99 1.09
C GLY A 44 -3.51 -17.27 -0.15
N LEU A 45 -4.48 -16.40 -0.39
CA LEU A 45 -5.46 -16.50 -1.48
C LEU A 45 -5.02 -15.64 -2.67
N PRO A 46 -5.36 -16.01 -3.91
CA PRO A 46 -5.12 -15.16 -5.07
C PRO A 46 -5.65 -13.74 -4.84
N LEU A 47 -4.83 -12.75 -5.21
CA LEU A 47 -5.24 -11.35 -5.28
C LEU A 47 -5.34 -10.97 -6.75
N ASP A 48 -6.56 -10.98 -7.26
CA ASP A 48 -6.97 -10.65 -8.63
C ASP A 48 -8.14 -9.65 -8.61
N THR A 49 -8.68 -9.33 -9.78
CA THR A 49 -9.78 -8.37 -9.94
C THR A 49 -11.05 -8.84 -9.23
N GLU A 50 -11.33 -10.15 -9.27
CA GLU A 50 -12.46 -10.77 -8.60
C GLU A 50 -12.36 -10.65 -7.07
N ALA A 51 -11.15 -10.79 -6.52
CA ALA A 51 -10.92 -10.54 -5.10
C ALA A 51 -11.15 -9.06 -4.73
N ILE A 52 -10.74 -8.12 -5.59
CA ILE A 52 -11.00 -6.68 -5.40
C ILE A 52 -12.50 -6.41 -5.40
N ASP A 53 -13.24 -6.91 -6.38
CA ASP A 53 -14.70 -6.75 -6.46
C ASP A 53 -15.39 -7.30 -5.21
N ALA A 54 -14.98 -8.49 -4.75
CA ALA A 54 -15.51 -9.07 -3.52
C ALA A 54 -15.23 -8.22 -2.28
N PHE A 55 -14.12 -7.48 -2.22
CA PHE A 55 -13.86 -6.53 -1.14
C PHE A 55 -14.74 -5.29 -1.26
N VAL A 56 -14.88 -4.73 -2.46
CA VAL A 56 -15.75 -3.57 -2.72
C VAL A 56 -17.19 -3.90 -2.36
N ASP A 57 -17.72 -5.05 -2.79
CA ASP A 57 -19.08 -5.49 -2.44
C ASP A 57 -19.28 -5.68 -0.94
N LYS A 58 -18.24 -6.20 -0.26
CA LYS A 58 -18.30 -6.50 1.17
C LYS A 58 -18.27 -5.24 2.05
N TYR A 59 -17.40 -4.28 1.71
CA TYR A 59 -17.17 -3.10 2.54
C TYR A 59 -17.96 -1.88 2.07
N GLY A 60 -18.27 -1.78 0.78
CA GLY A 60 -19.02 -0.68 0.19
C GLY A 60 -18.51 0.68 0.67
N THR A 61 -19.41 1.49 1.23
CA THR A 61 -19.13 2.84 1.72
C THR A 61 -18.44 2.90 3.09
N ASP A 62 -18.15 1.76 3.73
CA ASP A 62 -17.45 1.73 5.02
C ASP A 62 -15.95 2.04 4.89
N ILE A 63 -15.41 1.95 3.68
CA ILE A 63 -14.03 2.30 3.35
C ILE A 63 -14.01 3.39 2.29
N THR A 64 -12.93 4.16 2.26
CA THR A 64 -12.71 5.24 1.27
C THR A 64 -11.41 5.04 0.50
N CYS A 65 -10.53 4.15 0.99
CA CYS A 65 -9.25 3.84 0.37
C CYS A 65 -8.96 2.33 0.39
N ILE A 66 -8.35 1.83 -0.68
CA ILE A 66 -7.78 0.48 -0.75
C ILE A 66 -6.26 0.62 -0.82
N SER A 67 -5.55 -0.03 0.12
CA SER A 67 -4.10 0.00 0.20
C SER A 67 -3.47 -1.38 0.05
N PHE A 68 -2.59 -1.53 -0.96
CA PHE A 68 -1.77 -2.70 -1.12
C PHE A 68 -0.59 -2.65 -0.13
N MET A 69 -0.46 -3.66 0.74
CA MET A 69 0.62 -3.72 1.73
C MET A 69 1.60 -4.82 1.33
N GLY A 70 2.70 -4.45 0.67
CA GLY A 70 3.67 -5.39 0.10
C GLY A 70 3.56 -5.50 -1.42
N GLY A 71 3.55 -6.71 -1.97
CA GLY A 71 3.57 -6.91 -3.43
C GLY A 71 4.92 -6.59 -4.09
N ASP A 72 5.96 -6.40 -3.28
CA ASP A 72 7.30 -6.05 -3.72
C ASP A 72 7.99 -7.10 -4.62
N ALA A 73 7.51 -8.36 -4.57
CA ALA A 73 7.94 -9.43 -5.47
C ALA A 73 7.33 -9.32 -6.88
N ASP A 74 6.17 -8.67 -7.02
CA ASP A 74 5.53 -8.44 -8.32
C ASP A 74 4.88 -7.04 -8.40
N PRO A 75 5.68 -5.96 -8.45
CA PRO A 75 5.16 -4.60 -8.51
C PRO A 75 4.27 -4.32 -9.72
N LYS A 76 4.46 -5.03 -10.84
CA LYS A 76 3.65 -4.87 -12.05
C LYS A 76 2.22 -5.35 -11.83
N ALA A 77 2.05 -6.46 -11.13
CA ALA A 77 0.71 -6.94 -10.77
C ALA A 77 0.00 -5.96 -9.81
N VAL A 78 0.75 -5.30 -8.91
CA VAL A 78 0.19 -4.24 -8.05
C VAL A 78 -0.29 -3.05 -8.90
N ASP A 79 0.53 -2.61 -9.86
CA ASP A 79 0.20 -1.53 -10.81
C ASP A 79 -1.07 -1.86 -11.61
N GLN A 80 -1.20 -3.10 -12.09
CA GLN A 80 -2.37 -3.56 -12.83
C GLN A 80 -3.65 -3.53 -12.00
N LEU A 81 -3.59 -3.96 -10.72
CA LEU A 81 -4.75 -3.89 -9.83
C LEU A 81 -5.07 -2.46 -9.41
N ALA A 82 -4.07 -1.59 -9.29
CA ALA A 82 -4.26 -0.17 -9.02
C ALA A 82 -4.99 0.52 -10.18
N LEU A 83 -4.55 0.28 -11.41
CA LEU A 83 -5.24 0.73 -12.62
C LEU A 83 -6.69 0.23 -12.66
N TYR A 84 -6.91 -1.06 -12.38
CA TYR A 84 -8.24 -1.65 -12.36
C TYR A 84 -9.17 -0.95 -11.35
N ILE A 85 -8.72 -0.73 -10.11
CA ILE A 85 -9.52 -0.03 -9.09
C ILE A 85 -9.85 1.39 -9.58
N ARG A 86 -8.89 2.11 -10.16
CA ARG A 86 -9.15 3.46 -10.68
C ARG A 86 -10.17 3.50 -11.81
N GLU A 87 -10.19 2.50 -12.68
CA GLU A 87 -11.08 2.46 -13.84
C GLU A 87 -12.48 1.96 -13.47
N VAL A 88 -12.58 0.98 -12.58
CA VAL A 88 -13.83 0.26 -12.27
C VAL A 88 -14.50 0.78 -11.00
N HIS A 89 -13.70 1.19 -10.01
CA HIS A 89 -14.18 1.66 -8.70
C HIS A 89 -13.60 3.05 -8.35
N PRO A 90 -13.85 4.07 -9.19
CA PRO A 90 -13.23 5.40 -9.07
C PRO A 90 -13.58 6.16 -7.78
N GLU A 91 -14.56 5.67 -7.01
CA GLU A 91 -14.91 6.20 -5.69
C GLU A 91 -13.86 5.92 -4.61
N PHE A 92 -12.97 4.94 -4.79
CA PHE A 92 -11.92 4.62 -3.82
C PHE A 92 -10.58 5.25 -4.17
N LYS A 93 -9.90 5.74 -3.15
CA LYS A 93 -8.47 6.09 -3.24
C LYS A 93 -7.61 4.85 -3.30
N VAL A 94 -6.58 4.86 -4.13
CA VAL A 94 -5.65 3.75 -4.26
C VAL A 94 -4.31 4.08 -3.60
N ALA A 95 -3.89 3.23 -2.68
CA ALA A 95 -2.62 3.37 -1.98
C ALA A 95 -1.73 2.13 -2.15
N TRP A 96 -0.42 2.34 -2.03
CA TRP A 96 0.55 1.24 -2.00
C TRP A 96 1.65 1.50 -0.98
N TYR A 97 1.86 0.55 -0.07
CA TYR A 97 3.05 0.47 0.76
C TYR A 97 4.05 -0.57 0.22
N SER A 98 5.19 -0.07 -0.26
CA SER A 98 6.36 -0.86 -0.65
C SER A 98 7.45 -0.80 0.40
N GLY A 99 8.07 -1.95 0.70
CA GLY A 99 9.26 -2.03 1.56
C GLY A 99 10.54 -1.52 0.88
N LYS A 100 10.49 -1.13 -0.40
CA LYS A 100 11.64 -0.58 -1.14
C LYS A 100 11.84 0.89 -0.83
N THR A 101 13.03 1.42 -1.10
CA THR A 101 13.34 2.85 -0.94
C THR A 101 13.05 3.67 -2.19
N VAL A 102 12.82 3.02 -3.34
CA VAL A 102 12.52 3.65 -4.63
C VAL A 102 11.54 2.77 -5.39
N ILE A 103 10.56 3.38 -6.04
CA ILE A 103 9.65 2.69 -6.96
C ILE A 103 10.24 2.69 -8.36
N SER A 104 10.20 1.54 -9.03
CA SER A 104 10.67 1.40 -10.42
C SER A 104 10.00 2.43 -11.34
N SER A 105 10.74 2.95 -12.33
CA SER A 105 10.19 3.80 -13.39
C SER A 105 9.22 3.05 -14.30
N ALA A 106 9.21 1.71 -14.25
CA ALA A 106 8.26 0.88 -14.99
C ALA A 106 6.85 0.87 -14.40
N ILE A 107 6.66 1.41 -13.20
CA ILE A 107 5.36 1.53 -12.52
C ILE A 107 4.77 2.89 -12.83
N ASN A 108 3.52 2.91 -13.32
CA ASN A 108 2.81 4.13 -13.60
C ASN A 108 2.21 4.70 -12.30
N LYS A 109 2.98 5.56 -11.64
CA LYS A 109 2.62 6.12 -10.32
C LYS A 109 1.25 6.80 -10.29
N ARG A 110 0.77 7.31 -11.43
CA ARG A 110 -0.55 7.95 -11.57
C ARG A 110 -1.71 6.99 -11.33
N ASP A 111 -1.45 5.68 -11.33
CA ASP A 111 -2.45 4.67 -10.99
C ASP A 111 -2.69 4.60 -9.47
N PHE A 112 -1.92 5.35 -8.67
CA PHE A 112 -2.08 5.48 -7.23
C PHE A 112 -2.40 6.93 -6.85
N ASP A 113 -3.20 7.12 -5.79
CA ASP A 113 -3.33 8.41 -5.11
C ASP A 113 -2.21 8.59 -4.06
N TYR A 114 -1.78 7.50 -3.44
CA TYR A 114 -0.76 7.51 -2.38
C TYR A 114 0.27 6.39 -2.56
N ILE A 115 1.54 6.70 -2.34
CA ILE A 115 2.60 5.70 -2.29
C ILE A 115 3.42 5.91 -1.03
N LYS A 116 3.48 4.89 -0.18
CA LYS A 116 4.36 4.78 0.96
C LYS A 116 5.55 3.91 0.59
N ILE A 117 6.75 4.37 0.89
CA ILE A 117 7.99 3.61 0.67
C ILE A 117 8.84 3.59 1.93
N GLY A 118 9.75 2.62 1.99
CA GLY A 118 10.78 2.52 3.01
C GLY A 118 10.74 1.19 3.75
N PRO A 119 11.89 0.50 3.87
CA PRO A 119 11.96 -0.75 4.62
C PRO A 119 11.66 -0.53 6.10
N PHE A 120 11.23 -1.58 6.78
CA PHE A 120 11.16 -1.56 8.23
C PHE A 120 12.58 -1.48 8.81
N ILE A 121 12.85 -0.44 9.61
CA ILE A 121 14.08 -0.29 10.35
C ILE A 121 13.73 -0.02 11.82
N LYS A 122 13.95 -1.02 12.68
CA LYS A 122 13.50 -1.05 14.09
C LYS A 122 13.81 0.24 14.88
N HIS A 123 14.97 0.85 14.65
CA HIS A 123 15.43 2.02 15.43
C HIS A 123 15.01 3.38 14.85
N LEU A 124 14.38 3.42 13.66
CA LEU A 124 13.89 4.66 13.04
C LEU A 124 12.40 4.91 13.26
N GLY A 125 11.66 3.90 13.72
CA GLY A 125 10.27 4.05 14.13
C GLY A 125 9.27 4.19 12.97
N PRO A 126 7.96 4.25 13.30
CA PRO A 126 6.88 4.38 12.33
C PRO A 126 6.75 5.82 11.78
N LEU A 127 5.79 6.07 10.89
CA LEU A 127 5.54 7.40 10.29
C LEU A 127 5.35 8.54 11.31
N LYS A 128 4.86 8.23 12.52
CA LYS A 128 4.71 9.21 13.62
C LYS A 128 6.03 9.63 14.26
N ASP A 129 7.12 8.91 14.01
CA ASP A 129 8.46 9.28 14.47
C ASP A 129 9.16 10.14 13.40
N PRO A 130 9.57 11.40 13.71
CA PRO A 130 10.32 12.24 12.78
C PRO A 130 11.64 11.65 12.27
N LYS A 131 12.20 10.64 12.96
CA LYS A 131 13.43 9.96 12.54
C LYS A 131 13.19 8.85 11.50
N THR A 132 11.94 8.56 11.17
CA THR A 132 11.60 7.46 10.27
C THR A 132 12.26 7.59 8.90
N ASN A 133 12.65 6.45 8.34
CA ASN A 133 13.07 6.35 6.94
C ASN A 133 11.90 6.14 5.98
N GLN A 134 10.70 5.87 6.51
CA GLN A 134 9.51 5.67 5.70
C GLN A 134 8.97 7.01 5.22
N ARG A 135 8.53 7.05 3.98
CA ARG A 135 8.01 8.27 3.35
C ARG A 135 6.66 7.97 2.73
N LEU A 136 5.67 8.78 3.07
CA LEU A 136 4.36 8.77 2.41
C LEU A 136 4.31 9.91 1.41
N TYR A 137 3.96 9.59 0.18
CA TYR A 137 3.79 10.54 -0.90
C TYR A 137 2.35 10.57 -1.38
N LYS A 138 1.85 11.77 -1.64
CA LYS A 138 0.67 11.99 -2.48
C LYS A 138 1.11 12.07 -3.93
N ILE A 139 0.40 11.40 -4.82
CA ILE A 139 0.70 11.44 -6.26
C ILE A 139 -0.13 12.56 -6.90
N LYS A 140 0.54 13.45 -7.61
CA LYS A 140 -0.10 14.53 -8.40
C LYS A 140 -0.50 14.03 -9.78
N GLU A 141 -1.32 14.81 -10.49
CA GLU A 141 -1.81 14.47 -11.83
C GLU A 141 -0.68 14.27 -12.86
N ASP A 142 0.42 15.00 -12.71
CA ASP A 142 1.63 14.89 -13.53
C ASP A 142 2.53 13.70 -13.13
N GLY A 143 2.15 12.94 -12.10
CA GLY A 143 2.91 11.83 -11.54
C GLY A 143 4.01 12.25 -10.56
N GLU A 144 4.13 13.53 -10.23
CA GLU A 144 5.03 14.01 -9.18
C GLU A 144 4.63 13.44 -7.82
N MET A 145 5.63 13.06 -7.02
CA MET A 145 5.46 12.55 -5.66
C MET A 145 5.66 13.68 -4.65
N GLU A 146 4.58 14.16 -4.04
CA GLU A 146 4.62 15.16 -2.97
C GLU A 146 4.79 14.49 -1.62
N ASP A 147 5.92 14.72 -0.94
CA ASP A 147 6.16 14.16 0.39
C ASP A 147 5.21 14.79 1.42
N MET A 148 4.35 13.95 1.99
CA MET A 148 3.40 14.34 3.03
C MET A 148 3.67 13.65 4.37
N THR A 149 4.84 13.04 4.55
CA THR A 149 5.22 12.31 5.78
C THR A 149 5.07 13.17 7.03
N SER A 150 5.33 14.48 6.92
CA SER A 150 5.24 15.41 8.05
C SER A 150 3.83 15.60 8.61
N TRP A 151 2.78 15.18 7.89
CA TRP A 151 1.40 15.20 8.38
C TRP A 151 1.21 14.34 9.63
N PHE A 152 1.97 13.27 9.77
CA PHE A 152 1.91 12.37 10.95
C PHE A 152 2.52 12.97 12.22
N TRP A 153 3.18 14.13 12.14
CA TRP A 153 3.81 14.80 13.29
C TRP A 153 3.02 16.00 13.79
N LYS A 154 2.01 16.42 13.03
CA LYS A 154 1.10 17.51 13.43
C LYS A 154 0.24 17.02 14.60
N LYS A 155 0.14 17.85 15.63
CA LYS A 155 -0.66 17.59 16.83
C LYS A 155 -2.12 17.98 16.60
#